data_AF-A0AA90R851-F1
#
_entry.id   AF-A0AA90R851-F1
#
_cell.length_a   1.000
_cell.length_b   1.000
_cell.length_c   1.000
_cell.angle_alpha   90.00
_cell.angle_beta   90.00
_cell.angle_gamma   90.00
#
_symmetry.space_group_name_H-M   'P 1'
#
loop_
_entity.id
_entity.type
_entity.pdbx_description
1 polymer ?
#
loop_
_entity_poly.entity_id
_entity_poly.type
_entity_poly.pdbx_seq_one_letter_code
_entity_poly.pdbx_strand_id
1 'polypeptide(L)' 'MMELGVQSLVHKQIYSKQVIREEKDFVFIEQFECRVKYRNLTKAGLLRLPSFVEWV' A
#
# COMPACT_ATOMS: atom_id res chain seq x y z
N MET A 1 -2.01 -0.10 16.30
CA MET A 1 -2.32 0.70 15.10
C MET A 1 -0.97 1.07 14.48
N MET A 2 -0.63 0.50 13.32
CA MET A 2 0.73 0.57 12.77
C MET A 2 0.86 1.80 11.86
N GLU A 3 0.83 2.98 12.48
CA GLU A 3 1.24 4.25 11.87
C GLU A 3 2.78 4.32 11.96
N LEU A 4 3.50 3.57 11.10
CA LEU A 4 4.97 3.59 11.09
C LEU A 4 5.47 4.54 9.99
N GLY A 5 5.56 5.83 10.33
CA GLY A 5 6.58 6.74 9.77
C GLY A 5 6.52 7.02 8.26
N VAL A 6 5.38 6.84 7.60
CA VAL A 6 5.24 7.24 6.20
C VAL A 6 5.20 8.76 6.11
N GLN A 7 6.13 9.37 5.37
CA GLN A 7 6.21 10.82 5.21
C GLN A 7 4.93 11.36 4.53
N SER A 8 4.41 12.51 4.96
CA SER A 8 3.11 13.04 4.47
C SER A 8 3.03 13.20 2.94
N LEU A 9 4.17 13.40 2.27
CA LEU A 9 4.30 13.48 0.82
C LEU A 9 3.90 12.18 0.11
N VAL A 10 4.17 11.03 0.74
CA VAL A 10 3.84 9.69 0.22
C VAL A 10 2.31 9.50 0.20
N HIS A 11 1.62 9.94 1.24
CA HIS A 11 0.15 9.88 1.31
C HIS A 11 -0.50 10.64 0.16
N LYS A 12 0.00 11.85 -0.16
CA LYS A 12 -0.57 12.69 -1.22
C LYS A 12 -0.59 12.00 -2.59
N GLN A 13 0.40 11.14 -2.86
CA GLN A 13 0.45 10.41 -4.13
C GLN A 13 -0.63 9.31 -4.23
N ILE A 14 -1.01 8.69 -3.11
CA ILE A 14 -2.09 7.70 -3.06
C ILE A 14 -3.46 8.39 -3.17
N TYR A 15 -3.69 9.42 -2.36
CA TYR A 15 -4.98 10.12 -2.34
C TYR A 15 -5.31 10.90 -3.62
N SER A 16 -4.32 11.12 -4.49
CA SER A 16 -4.53 11.73 -5.81
C SER A 16 -4.80 10.71 -6.92
N LYS A 17 -4.74 9.40 -6.64
CA LYS A 17 -5.01 8.38 -7.66
C LYS A 17 -6.49 8.31 -8.01
N GLN A 18 -6.76 7.92 -9.25
CA GLN A 18 -8.11 7.68 -9.71
C GLN A 18 -8.74 6.52 -8.93
N VAL A 19 -9.89 6.78 -8.34
CA VAL A 19 -10.72 5.79 -7.68
C VAL A 19 -11.50 5.01 -8.74
N ILE A 20 -11.36 3.69 -8.73
CA ILE A 20 -12.06 2.76 -9.62
C ILE A 20 -13.37 2.33 -8.98
N ARG A 21 -13.36 2.05 -7.67
CA ARG A 21 -14.52 1.59 -6.92
C ARG A 21 -14.36 1.92 -5.44
N GLU A 22 -15.47 2.25 -4.80
CA GLU A 22 -15.54 2.36 -3.34
C GLU A 22 -16.46 1.28 -2.78
N GLU A 23 -16.01 0.65 -1.71
CA GLU A 23 -16.78 -0.23 -0.84
C GLU A 23 -16.66 0.30 0.58
N LYS A 24 -17.58 -0.09 1.48
CA LYS A 24 -17.75 0.48 2.83
C LYS A 24 -16.44 0.93 3.50
N ASP A 25 -15.51 0.01 3.67
CA ASP A 25 -14.24 0.24 4.37
C ASP A 25 -13.04 0.31 3.42
N PHE A 26 -13.25 0.19 2.10
CA PHE A 26 -12.17 0.01 1.12
C PHE A 26 -12.36 0.87 -0.13
N VAL A 27 -11.30 1.60 -0.51
CA VAL A 27 -11.23 2.32 -1.78
C VAL A 27 -10.26 1.58 -2.70
N PHE A 28 -10.74 1.19 -3.87
CA PHE A 28 -9.95 0.58 -4.92
C PHE A 28 -9.47 1.65 -5.89
N ILE A 29 -8.16 1.76 -6.02
CA ILE A 29 -7.49 2.69 -6.93
C ILE A 29 -6.80 1.93 -8.07
N GLU A 30 -6.41 2.65 -9.12
CA GLU A 30 -5.59 2.09 -10.19
C GLU A 30 -4.30 1.46 -9.65
N GLN A 31 -3.87 0.37 -10.29
CA GLN A 31 -2.64 -0.32 -9.95
C GLN A 31 -1.43 0.59 -10.19
N PHE A 32 -0.46 0.54 -9.28
CA PHE A 32 0.80 1.24 -9.42
C PHE A 32 1.91 0.41 -8.77
N GLU A 33 3.15 0.70 -9.17
CA GLU A 33 4.31 -0.01 -8.66
C GLU A 33 4.87 0.65 -7.40
N CYS A 34 5.29 -0.17 -6.44
CA CYS A 34 5.97 0.28 -5.25
C CYS A 34 6.91 -0.79 -4.73
N ARG A 35 7.90 -0.37 -3.94
CA ARG A 35 8.82 -1.28 -3.23
C ARG A 35 8.38 -1.43 -1.79
N VAL A 36 8.34 -2.69 -1.34
CA VAL A 36 8.01 -3.05 0.04
C VAL A 36 9.05 -4.01 0.60
N LYS A 37 9.32 -3.89 1.90
CA LYS A 37 10.01 -4.93 2.67
C LYS A 37 8.96 -5.86 3.25
N TYR A 38 9.23 -7.16 3.29
CA TYR A 38 8.37 -8.16 3.90
C TYR A 38 9.22 -9.22 4.59
N ARG A 39 8.64 -9.94 5.56
CA ARG A 39 9.39 -10.96 6.31
C ARG A 39 9.61 -12.22 5.48
N ASN A 40 8.51 -12.79 4.99
CA ASN A 40 8.48 -14.01 4.20
C ASN A 40 7.15 -14.11 3.46
N LEU A 41 7.07 -15.04 2.50
CA LEU A 41 5.80 -15.39 1.87
C LEU A 41 5.00 -16.33 2.79
N THR A 42 3.68 -16.20 2.78
CA THR A 42 2.77 -17.18 3.38
C THR A 42 2.72 -18.44 2.52
N LYS A 43 2.13 -19.52 3.03
CA LYS A 43 1.90 -20.75 2.24
C LYS A 43 1.08 -20.51 0.97
N ALA A 44 0.26 -19.46 0.96
CA ALA A 44 -0.54 -19.06 -0.20
C ALA A 44 0.19 -18.09 -1.15
N GLY A 45 1.48 -17.80 -0.91
CA GLY A 45 2.28 -16.89 -1.75
C GLY A 45 2.08 -15.40 -1.47
N LEU A 46 1.38 -15.03 -0.39
CA LEU A 46 1.14 -13.62 -0.02
C LEU A 46 2.26 -13.06 0.85
N LEU A 47 2.46 -11.74 0.83
CA LEU A 47 3.46 -11.06 1.65
C LEU A 47 3.05 -11.06 3.13
N ARG A 48 3.92 -11.54 4.03
CA ARG A 48 3.70 -11.46 5.48
C ARG A 48 4.28 -10.16 6.05
N LEU A 49 3.42 -9.37 6.69
CA LEU A 49 3.75 -8.10 7.35
C LEU A 49 4.55 -7.16 6.43
N PRO A 50 4.00 -6.77 5.28
CA PRO A 50 4.68 -5.85 4.38
C PRO A 50 4.80 -4.46 5.01
N SER A 51 5.89 -3.76 4.70
CA SER A 51 6.14 -2.37 5.09
C SER A 51 6.63 -1.59 3.88
N PHE A 52 6.03 -0.43 3.66
CA PHE A 52 6.36 0.46 2.54
C PHE A 52 7.83 0.92 2.60
N VAL A 53 8.49 1.00 1.45
CA VAL A 53 9.86 1.53 1.32
C VAL A 53 9.85 2.80 0.49
N GLU A 54 9.46 2.69 -0.78
CA GLU A 54 9.46 3.79 -1.73
C GLU A 54 8.53 3.51 -2.92
N TRP A 55 8.13 4.58 -3.60
CA TRP A 55 7.51 4.49 -4.92
C TRP A 55 8.57 4.19 -5.99
N VAL A 56 8.17 3.54 -7.09
CA VAL A 56 9.03 3.30 -8.26
C VAL A 56 8.92 4.47 -9.24
#